data_AF-A0A4R2GP14-F1
#
_entry.id   AF-A0A4R2GP14-F1
#
_cell.length_a   1.000
_cell.length_b   1.000
_cell.length_c   1.000
_cell.angle_alpha   90.00
_cell.angle_beta   90.00
_cell.angle_gamma   90.00
#
_symmetry.space_group_name_H-M   'P 1'
#
loop_
_entity.id
_entity.type
_entity.pdbx_description
1 polymer ?
#
loop_
_entity_poly.entity_id
_entity_poly.type
_entity_poly.pdbx_seq_one_letter_code
_entity_poly.pdbx_strand_id
1 'polypeptide(L)'
;MNKEYLQNSARKLKQAAPSAAVEYYNLSDRLSSEVSRLLLSRSDISELVGKENLEMMKDNHANHARFISAQLQNFNSEVLVNTLLWVFRAYRSRGFKENYWAAQLNCWVTVLKKELTEKSFEEVLPLYNWMIVNIPHLSSLTDPKNGN
;
A
#
# COMPACT_ATOMS: atom_id res chain seq x y z
N MET A 1 3.81 1.85 19.98
CA MET A 1 4.54 2.86 19.17
C MET A 1 3.53 3.87 18.65
N ASN A 2 3.89 5.15 18.60
CA ASN A 2 2.99 6.24 18.22
C ASN A 2 3.14 6.62 16.73
N LYS A 3 2.31 7.54 16.24
CA LYS A 3 2.38 8.07 14.87
C LYS A 3 3.75 8.67 14.53
N GLU A 4 4.37 9.34 15.50
CA GLU A 4 5.68 9.97 15.33
C GLU A 4 6.79 8.96 15.02
N TYR A 5 6.75 7.78 15.66
CA TYR A 5 7.65 6.67 15.32
C TYR A 5 7.54 6.25 13.84
N LEU A 6 6.30 6.13 13.32
CA LEU A 6 6.09 5.80 11.90
C LEU A 6 6.66 6.89 11.00
N GLN A 7 6.43 8.16 11.31
CA GLN A 7 6.96 9.28 10.53
C GLN A 7 8.50 9.28 10.55
N ASN A 8 9.10 9.12 11.72
CA ASN A 8 10.55 9.12 11.89
C ASN A 8 11.24 7.92 11.23
N SER A 9 10.60 6.75 11.21
CA SER A 9 11.13 5.59 10.48
C SER A 9 10.95 5.75 8.97
N ALA A 10 9.82 6.27 8.50
CA ALA A 10 9.59 6.57 7.08
C ALA A 10 10.55 7.61 6.53
N ARG A 11 10.95 8.62 7.32
CA ARG A 11 11.97 9.63 6.93
C ARG A 11 13.32 9.03 6.55
N LYS A 12 13.61 7.79 6.98
CA LYS A 12 14.86 7.09 6.66
C LYS A 12 14.81 6.39 5.31
N LEU A 13 13.64 6.32 4.66
CA LEU A 13 13.51 5.80 3.31
C LEU A 13 14.24 6.72 2.33
N LYS A 14 14.97 6.10 1.39
CA LYS A 14 15.62 6.83 0.31
C LYS A 14 14.58 7.23 -0.72
N GLN A 15 14.73 8.43 -1.27
CA GLN A 15 14.00 8.83 -2.47
C GLN A 15 14.40 7.88 -3.61
N ALA A 16 13.42 7.31 -4.30
CA ALA A 16 13.67 6.47 -5.46
C ALA A 16 14.34 7.29 -6.58
N ALA A 17 15.18 6.64 -7.38
CA ALA A 17 15.73 7.27 -8.58
C ALA A 17 14.61 7.81 -9.51
N PRO A 18 14.78 8.97 -10.15
CA PRO A 18 13.76 9.54 -11.04
C PRO A 18 13.31 8.58 -12.14
N SER A 19 14.22 7.76 -12.68
CA SER A 19 13.89 6.74 -13.68
C SER A 19 12.92 5.68 -13.15
N ALA A 20 13.09 5.24 -11.90
CA ALA A 20 12.20 4.27 -11.26
C ALA A 20 10.82 4.87 -10.98
N ALA A 21 10.77 6.14 -10.55
CA ALA A 21 9.52 6.86 -10.35
C ALA A 21 8.74 7.05 -11.66
N VAL A 22 9.43 7.36 -12.76
CA VAL A 22 8.83 7.49 -14.11
C VAL A 22 8.34 6.15 -14.63
N GLU A 23 9.13 5.08 -14.48
CA GLU A 23 8.71 3.74 -14.91
C GLU A 23 7.46 3.28 -14.15
N TYR A 24 7.45 3.43 -12.82
CA TYR A 24 6.30 3.12 -11.99
C TYR A 24 5.07 3.93 -12.43
N TYR A 25 5.22 5.24 -12.65
CA TYR A 25 4.14 6.11 -13.10
C TYR A 25 3.54 5.63 -14.42
N ASN A 26 4.38 5.38 -15.43
CA ASN A 26 3.95 4.94 -16.76
C ASN A 26 3.23 3.60 -16.74
N LEU A 27 3.54 2.74 -15.77
CA LEU A 27 2.93 1.42 -15.62
C LEU A 27 1.80 1.38 -14.58
N SER A 28 1.48 2.48 -13.90
CA SER A 28 0.58 2.51 -12.74
C SER A 28 -0.81 1.89 -12.98
N ASP A 29 -1.42 2.15 -14.13
CA ASP A 29 -2.71 1.55 -14.51
C ASP A 29 -2.60 0.03 -14.72
N ARG A 30 -1.52 -0.44 -15.35
CA ARG A 30 -1.24 -1.86 -15.55
C ARG A 30 -0.96 -2.56 -14.22
N LEU A 31 -0.15 -1.94 -13.35
CA LEU A 31 0.19 -2.48 -12.04
C LEU A 31 -1.05 -2.66 -11.17
N SER A 32 -1.91 -1.63 -11.06
CA SER A 32 -3.14 -1.70 -10.27
C SER A 32 -4.15 -2.70 -10.83
N SER A 33 -4.24 -2.83 -12.15
CA SER A 33 -5.08 -3.83 -12.81
C SER A 33 -4.61 -5.25 -12.52
N GLU A 34 -3.30 -5.51 -12.59
CA GLU A 34 -2.74 -6.84 -12.29
C GLU A 34 -2.87 -7.20 -10.81
N VAL A 35 -2.67 -6.25 -9.89
CA VAL A 35 -2.91 -6.48 -8.45
C VAL A 35 -4.38 -6.83 -8.20
N SER A 36 -5.30 -6.10 -8.81
CA SER A 36 -6.74 -6.38 -8.72
C SER A 36 -7.06 -7.78 -9.25
N ARG A 37 -6.54 -8.14 -10.43
CA ARG A 37 -6.73 -9.46 -11.05
C ARG A 37 -6.24 -10.58 -10.15
N LEU A 38 -5.05 -10.46 -9.58
CA LEU A 38 -4.47 -11.45 -8.68
C LEU A 38 -5.25 -11.58 -7.37
N LEU A 39 -5.64 -10.48 -6.74
CA LEU A 39 -6.43 -10.55 -5.50
C LEU A 39 -7.82 -11.13 -5.71
N LEU A 40 -8.50 -10.79 -6.82
CA LEU A 40 -9.80 -11.37 -7.18
C LEU A 40 -9.74 -12.88 -7.45
N SER A 41 -8.56 -13.40 -7.80
CA SER A 41 -8.38 -14.84 -7.99
C SER A 41 -8.27 -15.63 -6.68
N ARG A 42 -8.16 -14.96 -5.53
CA ARG A 42 -8.11 -15.63 -4.23
C ARG A 42 -9.50 -16.14 -3.84
N SER A 43 -9.56 -17.37 -3.34
CA SER A 43 -10.82 -17.97 -2.85
C SER A 43 -11.40 -17.24 -1.63
N ASP A 44 -10.56 -16.58 -0.83
CA ASP A 44 -10.94 -15.89 0.41
C ASP A 44 -11.18 -14.37 0.22
N ILE A 45 -11.11 -13.84 -1.01
CA ILE A 45 -11.09 -12.38 -1.21
C ILE A 45 -12.34 -11.69 -0.65
N SER A 46 -13.52 -12.29 -0.86
CA SER A 46 -14.78 -11.73 -0.35
C SER A 46 -14.86 -11.75 1.19
N GLU A 47 -14.13 -12.65 1.86
CA GLU A 47 -14.03 -12.66 3.32
C GLU A 47 -13.07 -11.59 3.82
N LEU A 48 -11.98 -11.36 3.07
CA LEU A 48 -10.96 -10.35 3.39
C LEU A 48 -11.46 -8.92 3.24
N VAL A 49 -12.28 -8.63 2.21
CA VAL A 49 -12.73 -7.25 1.93
C VAL A 49 -14.21 -7.02 2.26
N GLY A 50 -15.01 -8.08 2.37
CA GLY A 50 -16.48 -8.01 2.42
C GLY A 50 -17.09 -8.14 1.02
N LYS A 51 -18.16 -8.93 0.88
CA LYS A 51 -18.76 -9.30 -0.43
C LYS A 51 -19.10 -8.11 -1.33
N GLU A 52 -19.54 -7.00 -0.74
CA GLU A 52 -19.99 -5.81 -1.48
C GLU A 52 -18.85 -4.82 -1.78
N ASN A 53 -17.62 -5.10 -1.35
CA ASN A 53 -16.50 -4.17 -1.42
C ASN A 53 -15.48 -4.47 -2.53
N LEU A 54 -15.76 -5.43 -3.43
CA LEU A 54 -14.81 -5.82 -4.47
C LEU A 54 -14.48 -4.67 -5.44
N GLU A 55 -15.44 -3.85 -5.82
CA GLU A 55 -15.18 -2.66 -6.65
C GLU A 55 -14.40 -1.60 -5.89
N MET A 56 -14.75 -1.35 -4.62
CA MET A 56 -14.01 -0.43 -3.76
C MET A 56 -12.55 -0.87 -3.57
N MET A 57 -12.28 -2.17 -3.51
CA MET A 57 -10.94 -2.72 -3.48
C MET A 57 -10.15 -2.37 -4.75
N LYS A 58 -10.76 -2.51 -5.93
CA LYS A 58 -10.12 -2.13 -7.21
C LYS A 58 -9.84 -0.62 -7.26
N ASP A 59 -10.80 0.20 -6.85
CA ASP A 59 -10.62 1.65 -6.76
C ASP A 59 -9.47 2.00 -5.81
N ASN A 60 -9.36 1.29 -4.69
CA ASN A 60 -8.25 1.44 -3.76
C ASN A 60 -6.90 1.11 -4.41
N HIS A 61 -6.81 0.08 -5.27
CA HIS A 61 -5.57 -0.24 -5.97
C HIS A 61 -5.18 0.85 -6.97
N ALA A 62 -6.14 1.40 -7.71
CA ALA A 62 -5.87 2.53 -8.61
C ALA A 62 -5.41 3.77 -7.82
N ASN A 63 -6.04 4.06 -6.68
CA ASN A 63 -5.65 5.16 -5.80
C ASN A 63 -4.28 4.92 -5.15
N HIS A 64 -3.97 3.69 -4.75
CA HIS A 64 -2.66 3.28 -4.24
C HIS A 64 -1.58 3.51 -5.30
N ALA A 65 -1.82 3.11 -6.56
CA ALA A 65 -0.88 3.32 -7.64
C ALA A 65 -0.53 4.81 -7.82
N ARG A 66 -1.56 5.66 -7.92
CA ARG A 66 -1.38 7.12 -8.05
C ARG A 66 -0.65 7.71 -6.85
N PHE A 67 -1.03 7.30 -5.65
CA PHE A 67 -0.44 7.80 -4.41
C PHE A 67 1.04 7.42 -4.28
N ILE A 68 1.37 6.14 -4.49
CA ILE A 68 2.76 5.67 -4.44
C ILE A 68 3.58 6.32 -5.55
N SER A 69 3.04 6.47 -6.76
CA SER A 69 3.73 7.21 -7.83
C SER A 69 4.11 8.62 -7.41
N ALA A 70 3.21 9.34 -6.73
CA ALA A 70 3.51 10.68 -6.21
C ALA A 70 4.59 10.64 -5.11
N GLN A 71 4.56 9.65 -4.20
CA GLN A 71 5.58 9.47 -3.17
C GLN A 71 6.96 9.10 -3.75
N LEU A 72 7.00 8.33 -4.83
CA LEU A 72 8.24 7.96 -5.52
C LEU A 72 8.86 9.15 -6.27
N GLN A 73 8.07 10.16 -6.64
CA GLN A 73 8.57 11.39 -7.26
C GLN A 73 8.97 12.44 -6.21
N ASN A 74 8.13 12.64 -5.20
CA ASN A 74 8.31 13.65 -4.15
C ASN A 74 7.96 13.04 -2.79
N PHE A 75 8.92 12.37 -2.16
CA PHE A 75 8.68 11.63 -0.94
C PHE A 75 8.35 12.57 0.22
N ASN A 76 7.27 12.28 0.93
CA ASN A 76 6.90 12.97 2.16
C ASN A 76 6.40 11.98 3.20
N SER A 77 7.23 11.74 4.22
CA SER A 77 6.94 10.80 5.30
C SER A 77 5.64 11.10 6.05
N GLU A 78 5.31 12.38 6.22
CA GLU A 78 4.11 12.77 6.95
C GLU A 78 2.85 12.47 6.13
N VAL A 79 2.87 12.82 4.85
CA VAL A 79 1.80 12.50 3.90
C VAL A 79 1.64 10.99 3.79
N LEU A 80 2.73 10.22 3.67
CA LEU A 80 2.70 8.75 3.67
C LEU A 80 1.96 8.19 4.89
N VAL A 81 2.41 8.56 6.10
CA VAL A 81 1.85 8.00 7.34
C VAL A 81 0.40 8.44 7.55
N ASN A 82 0.07 9.71 7.29
CA ASN A 82 -1.30 10.21 7.44
C ASN A 82 -2.27 9.49 6.49
N THR A 83 -1.88 9.30 5.23
CA THR A 83 -2.69 8.60 4.24
C THR A 83 -2.87 7.13 4.62
N LEU A 84 -1.81 6.42 5.01
CA LEU A 84 -1.92 5.02 5.42
C LEU A 84 -2.83 4.84 6.64
N LEU A 85 -2.70 5.69 7.66
CA LEU A 85 -3.58 5.65 8.83
C LEU A 85 -5.04 5.94 8.46
N TRP A 86 -5.29 6.85 7.51
CA TRP A 86 -6.64 7.12 7.01
C TRP A 86 -7.20 5.92 6.24
N VAL A 87 -6.42 5.31 5.34
CA VAL A 87 -6.84 4.10 4.59
C VAL A 87 -7.19 2.98 5.54
N PHE A 88 -6.32 2.67 6.52
CA PHE A 88 -6.59 1.61 7.48
C PHE A 88 -7.90 1.84 8.25
N ARG A 89 -8.18 3.07 8.71
CA ARG A 89 -9.45 3.40 9.38
C ARG A 89 -10.66 3.30 8.44
N ALA A 90 -10.59 3.95 7.28
CA ALA A 90 -11.72 4.10 6.37
C ALA A 90 -12.20 2.78 5.78
N TYR A 91 -11.28 1.86 5.51
CA TYR A 91 -11.61 0.56 4.93
C TYR A 91 -11.97 -0.46 6.01
N ARG A 92 -11.33 -0.40 7.19
CA ARG A 92 -11.73 -1.21 8.35
C ARG A 92 -13.19 -0.94 8.74
N SER A 93 -13.61 0.33 8.77
CA SER A 93 -15.01 0.68 9.08
C SER A 93 -16.01 0.17 8.04
N ARG A 94 -15.54 -0.17 6.84
CA ARG A 94 -16.33 -0.76 5.74
C ARG A 94 -16.25 -2.28 5.68
N GLY A 95 -15.54 -2.93 6.60
CA GLY A 95 -15.51 -4.39 6.74
C GLY A 95 -14.25 -5.08 6.25
N PHE A 96 -13.24 -4.34 5.76
CA PHE A 96 -11.94 -4.92 5.40
C PHE A 96 -11.24 -5.49 6.64
N LYS A 97 -10.74 -6.72 6.51
CA LYS A 97 -10.09 -7.48 7.59
C LYS A 97 -8.61 -7.18 7.68
N GLU A 98 -8.02 -7.41 8.84
CA GLU A 98 -6.59 -7.13 9.07
C GLU A 98 -5.66 -7.90 8.12
N ASN A 99 -5.97 -9.16 7.82
CA ASN A 99 -5.18 -9.99 6.92
C ASN A 99 -5.15 -9.48 5.47
N TYR A 100 -6.13 -8.64 5.07
CA TYR A 100 -6.14 -8.01 3.75
C TYR A 100 -4.91 -7.12 3.53
N TRP A 101 -4.44 -6.42 4.57
CA TRP A 101 -3.31 -5.48 4.44
C TRP A 101 -2.03 -6.20 4.02
N ALA A 102 -1.75 -7.33 4.64
CA ALA A 102 -0.62 -8.16 4.26
C ALA A 102 -0.83 -8.78 2.87
N ALA A 103 -2.03 -9.29 2.57
CA ALA A 103 -2.34 -9.90 1.28
C ALA A 103 -2.15 -8.92 0.11
N GLN A 104 -2.66 -7.69 0.23
CA GLN A 104 -2.62 -6.70 -0.85
C GLN A 104 -1.20 -6.15 -1.07
N LEU A 105 -0.45 -5.84 0.00
CA LEU A 105 0.91 -5.34 -0.13
C LEU A 105 1.88 -6.39 -0.69
N ASN A 106 1.72 -7.67 -0.30
CA ASN A 106 2.49 -8.77 -0.90
C ASN A 106 2.14 -8.98 -2.38
N CYS A 107 0.87 -8.78 -2.74
CA CYS A 107 0.44 -8.81 -4.13
C CYS A 107 1.11 -7.69 -4.95
N TRP A 108 1.18 -6.46 -4.42
CA TRP A 108 1.94 -5.37 -5.03
C TRP A 108 3.39 -5.75 -5.25
N VAL A 109 4.09 -6.24 -4.23
CA VAL A 109 5.50 -6.64 -4.36
C VAL A 109 5.68 -7.68 -5.47
N THR A 110 4.76 -8.65 -5.56
CA THR A 110 4.78 -9.69 -6.60
C THR A 110 4.62 -9.09 -8.01
N VAL A 111 3.65 -8.19 -8.19
CA VAL A 111 3.41 -7.53 -9.48
C VAL A 111 4.57 -6.61 -9.85
N LEU A 112 5.07 -5.82 -8.91
CA LEU A 112 6.19 -4.91 -9.15
C LEU A 112 7.45 -5.64 -9.59
N LYS A 113 7.77 -6.77 -8.96
CA LYS A 113 8.92 -7.61 -9.34
C LYS A 113 8.81 -8.16 -10.77
N LYS A 114 7.59 -8.42 -11.22
CA LYS A 114 7.32 -8.97 -12.55
C LYS A 114 7.30 -7.89 -13.63
N GLU A 115 6.75 -6.72 -13.32
CA GLU A 115 6.39 -5.72 -14.33
C GLU A 115 7.42 -4.58 -14.43
N LEU A 116 8.18 -4.28 -13.37
CA LEU A 116 9.25 -3.30 -13.41
C LEU A 116 10.58 -3.94 -13.83
N THR A 117 11.49 -3.13 -14.38
CA THR A 117 12.90 -3.51 -14.45
C THR A 117 13.45 -3.83 -13.06
N GLU A 118 14.43 -4.74 -12.99
CA GLU A 118 15.07 -5.13 -11.73
C GLU A 118 15.57 -3.91 -10.95
N LYS A 119 16.24 -2.97 -11.64
CA LYS A 119 16.73 -1.73 -11.05
C LYS A 119 15.61 -0.88 -10.44
N SER A 120 14.49 -0.68 -11.16
CA SER A 120 13.37 0.10 -10.62
C SER A 120 12.65 -0.62 -9.50
N PHE A 121 12.55 -1.95 -9.57
CA PHE A 121 12.00 -2.75 -8.48
C PHE A 121 12.84 -2.61 -7.20
N GLU A 122 14.17 -2.67 -7.28
CA GLU A 122 15.07 -2.49 -6.13
C GLU A 122 14.94 -1.11 -5.48
N GLU A 123 14.68 -0.06 -6.27
CA GLU A 123 14.45 1.30 -5.77
C GLU A 123 13.07 1.47 -5.10
N VAL A 124 12.04 0.76 -5.59
CA VAL A 124 10.66 0.87 -5.10
C VAL A 124 10.39 -0.05 -3.90
N LEU A 125 11.03 -1.21 -3.86
CA LEU A 125 10.82 -2.26 -2.85
C LEU A 125 11.00 -1.78 -1.40
N PRO A 126 11.97 -0.92 -1.02
CA PRO A 126 12.13 -0.45 0.34
C PRO A 126 10.88 0.22 0.92
N LEU A 127 10.14 0.98 0.10
CA LEU A 127 8.88 1.62 0.52
C LEU A 127 7.81 0.57 0.84
N TYR A 128 7.67 -0.45 0.00
CA TYR A 128 6.73 -1.54 0.23
C TYR A 128 7.10 -2.41 1.44
N ASN A 129 8.39 -2.74 1.59
CA ASN A 129 8.89 -3.44 2.77
C ASN A 129 8.61 -2.66 4.05
N TRP A 130 8.81 -1.34 4.02
CA TRP A 130 8.49 -0.49 5.17
C TRP A 130 7.00 -0.52 5.49
N MET A 131 6.11 -0.45 4.50
CA MET A 131 4.66 -0.57 4.73
C MET A 131 4.30 -1.92 5.36
N ILE A 132 4.87 -3.03 4.85
CA ILE A 132 4.60 -4.40 5.32
C ILE A 132 5.06 -4.58 6.77
N VAL A 133 6.30 -4.20 7.09
CA VAL A 133 6.87 -4.32 8.45
C VAL A 133 6.05 -3.51 9.46
N ASN A 134 5.47 -2.38 9.03
CA ASN A 134 4.71 -1.50 9.90
C ASN A 134 3.20 -1.78 9.93
N ILE A 135 2.68 -2.81 9.25
CA ILE A 135 1.26 -3.20 9.32
C ILE A 135 0.78 -3.31 10.78
N PRO A 136 1.46 -4.01 11.71
CA PRO A 136 0.97 -4.14 13.09
C PRO A 136 0.81 -2.79 13.80
N HIS A 137 1.71 -1.83 13.53
CA HIS A 137 1.65 -0.49 14.11
C HIS A 137 0.55 0.36 13.49
N LEU A 138 0.39 0.31 12.17
CA LEU A 138 -0.72 0.95 11.45
C LEU A 138 -2.07 0.42 11.94
N SER A 139 -2.21 -0.91 12.05
CA SER A 139 -3.38 -1.59 12.62
C SER A 139 -3.67 -1.12 14.04
N SER A 140 -2.67 -1.13 14.93
CA SER A 140 -2.85 -0.75 16.34
C SER A 140 -3.31 0.70 16.51
N LEU A 141 -2.73 1.64 15.76
CA LEU A 141 -3.07 3.07 15.81
C LEU A 141 -4.42 3.43 15.19
N THR A 142 -5.03 2.49 14.47
CA THR A 142 -6.31 2.67 13.79
C THR A 142 -7.41 1.77 14.35
N ASP A 143 -7.08 1.00 15.39
CA ASP A 143 -8.05 0.16 16.07
C ASP A 143 -8.98 1.04 16.92
N PRO A 144 -10.31 0.97 16.71
CA PRO A 144 -11.26 1.72 17.52
C PRO A 144 -11.22 1.33 19.01
N LYS A 145 -10.73 0.13 19.37
CA LYS A 145 -10.54 -0.27 20.77
C LYS A 145 -9.39 0.43 21.47
N ASN A 146 -8.49 1.06 20.71
CA ASN A 146 -7.36 1.82 21.24
C ASN A 146 -7.63 3.33 21.25
N GLY A 147 -8.89 3.75 21.07
CA GLY A 147 -9.32 5.15 21.15
C GLY A 147 -9.67 5.58 22.58
N ASN A 148 -9.03 6.67 23.03
CA ASN A 148 -9.59 7.61 24.01
C ASN A 148 -10.88 8.25 23.47
#